data_AF-A0A1L9V800-F1
#
_entry.id   AF-A0A1L9V800-F1
#
_cell.length_a   1.000
_cell.length_b   1.000
_cell.length_c   1.000
_cell.angle_alpha   90.00
_cell.angle_beta   90.00
_cell.angle_gamma   90.00
#
_symmetry.space_group_name_H-M   'P 1'
#
loop_
_entity.id
_entity.type
_entity.pdbx_description
1 polymer ?
#
loop_
_entity_poly.entity_id
_entity_poly.type
_entity_poly.pdbx_seq_one_letter_code
_entity_poly.pdbx_strand_id
1 'polypeptide(L)'
;MRFKFLILPLVTLGLASPAPAPSGGLLSDLPDIVDNVKDLLSQDTIDDLQTIVKGGAVLLGGDTPQNLKNLLSKDNIDKLQDIISNAHTLITTSFVNDTSELVGDAAPLVADVSKLLGGILASV
;
A
#
# COMPACT_ATOMS: atom_id res chain seq x y z
N MET A 1 -108.20 -1.26 5.24
CA MET A 1 -106.86 -1.59 5.80
C MET A 1 -106.06 -2.30 4.71
N ARG A 2 -104.85 -1.80 4.40
CA ARG A 2 -103.63 -2.52 3.94
C ARG A 2 -102.79 -1.58 3.06
N PHE A 3 -101.90 -0.85 3.72
CA PHE A 3 -100.78 -0.15 3.10
C PHE A 3 -99.77 -1.17 2.56
N LYS A 4 -99.24 -0.95 1.35
CA LYS A 4 -98.11 -1.70 0.81
C LYS A 4 -96.99 -0.69 0.53
N PHE A 5 -95.98 -0.70 1.40
CA PHE A 5 -94.76 0.10 1.27
C PHE A 5 -93.90 -0.47 0.12
N LEU A 6 -93.44 0.40 -0.78
CA LEU A 6 -92.40 0.09 -1.76
C LEU A 6 -91.13 0.81 -1.32
N ILE A 7 -90.14 0.03 -0.88
CA ILE A 7 -88.83 0.53 -0.42
C ILE A 7 -87.92 0.72 -1.65
N LEU A 8 -87.38 1.93 -1.81
CA LEU A 8 -86.31 2.25 -2.77
C LEU A 8 -84.99 1.59 -2.33
N PRO A 9 -84.18 0.99 -3.22
CA PRO A 9 -82.80 0.68 -2.91
C PRO A 9 -81.97 1.96 -2.96
N LEU A 10 -81.29 2.26 -1.85
CA LEU A 10 -80.36 3.35 -1.72
C LEU A 10 -79.05 2.97 -2.44
N VAL A 11 -78.75 3.64 -3.56
CA VAL A 11 -77.45 3.51 -4.24
C VAL A 11 -76.41 4.24 -3.38
N THR A 12 -75.42 3.52 -2.88
CA THR A 12 -74.29 4.11 -2.15
C THR A 12 -73.27 4.66 -3.15
N LEU A 13 -73.09 5.98 -3.19
CA LEU A 13 -71.96 6.60 -3.90
C LEU A 13 -70.66 6.24 -3.16
N GLY A 14 -69.81 5.43 -3.78
CA GLY A 14 -68.44 5.24 -3.33
C GLY A 14 -67.68 6.56 -3.46
N LEU A 15 -67.35 7.20 -2.34
CA LEU A 15 -66.39 8.30 -2.30
C LEU A 15 -65.02 7.74 -2.65
N ALA A 16 -64.39 8.24 -3.73
CA ALA A 16 -63.01 7.92 -4.03
C ALA A 16 -62.12 8.31 -2.84
N SER A 17 -61.29 7.38 -2.37
CA SER A 17 -60.36 7.62 -1.25
C SER A 17 -59.44 8.80 -1.58
N PRO A 18 -59.17 9.71 -0.62
CA PRO A 18 -58.20 10.78 -0.84
C PRO A 18 -56.83 10.21 -1.20
N ALA A 19 -56.16 10.81 -2.19
CA ALA A 19 -54.81 10.40 -2.59
C ALA A 19 -53.86 10.48 -1.39
N PRO A 20 -52.97 9.49 -1.18
CA PRO A 20 -52.03 9.52 -0.07
C PRO A 20 -51.16 10.78 -0.18
N ALA A 21 -51.09 11.54 0.91
CA ALA A 21 -50.18 12.68 1.00
C ALA A 21 -48.73 12.18 0.80
N PRO A 22 -47.86 12.94 0.10
CA PRO A 22 -46.47 12.56 -0.05
C PRO A 22 -45.82 12.45 1.33
N SER A 23 -45.50 11.23 1.74
CA SER A 23 -45.08 10.87 3.10
C SER A 23 -43.57 10.92 3.32
N GLY A 24 -42.82 11.59 2.45
CA GLY A 24 -41.36 11.65 2.53
C GLY A 24 -40.87 13.02 2.13
N GLY A 25 -40.51 13.82 3.13
CA GLY A 25 -39.86 15.11 2.94
C GLY A 25 -38.51 15.09 3.66
N LEU A 26 -37.59 15.97 3.28
CA LEU A 26 -36.25 16.01 3.88
C LEU A 26 -36.23 16.10 5.43
N LEU A 27 -37.33 16.58 6.04
CA LEU A 27 -37.47 16.68 7.49
C LEU A 27 -37.85 15.34 8.17
N SER A 28 -38.51 14.42 7.46
CA SER A 28 -38.80 13.07 7.99
C SER A 28 -37.57 12.17 7.95
N ASP A 29 -36.67 12.40 6.99
CA ASP A 29 -35.48 11.59 6.75
C ASP A 29 -34.25 12.16 7.47
N LEU A 30 -34.39 13.37 8.06
CA LEU A 30 -33.33 14.06 8.79
C LEU A 30 -32.74 13.23 9.95
N PRO A 31 -33.53 12.49 10.76
CA PRO A 31 -32.98 11.64 11.81
C PRO A 31 -32.01 10.58 11.26
N ASP A 32 -32.39 9.88 10.20
CA ASP A 32 -31.56 8.84 9.57
C ASP A 32 -30.30 9.44 8.94
N ILE A 33 -30.41 10.63 8.32
CA ILE A 33 -29.26 11.36 7.77
C ILE A 33 -28.29 11.76 8.89
N VAL A 34 -28.80 12.25 10.02
CA VAL A 34 -27.98 12.67 11.17
C VAL A 34 -27.28 11.46 11.80
N ASP A 35 -27.96 10.32 11.92
CA ASP A 35 -27.37 9.09 12.46
C ASP A 35 -26.24 8.57 11.56
N ASN A 36 -26.46 8.53 10.24
CA ASN A 36 -25.41 8.13 9.28
C ASN A 36 -24.21 9.10 9.27
N VAL A 37 -24.44 10.40 9.43
CA VAL A 37 -23.36 11.40 9.52
C VAL A 37 -22.61 11.30 10.85
N LYS A 38 -23.28 10.95 11.95
CA LYS A 38 -22.63 10.77 13.25
C LYS A 38 -21.60 9.65 13.24
N ASP A 39 -21.88 8.56 12.53
CA ASP A 39 -20.92 7.47 12.34
C ASP A 39 -19.71 7.92 11.51
N LEU A 40 -19.93 8.66 10.42
CA LEU A 40 -18.85 9.26 9.61
C LEU A 40 -18.01 10.30 10.37
N LEU A 41 -18.61 10.98 11.36
CA LEU A 41 -17.96 11.98 12.19
C LEU A 41 -17.50 11.43 13.56
N SER A 42 -17.59 10.11 13.77
CA SER A 42 -17.02 9.45 14.95
C SER A 42 -15.51 9.71 15.04
N GLN A 43 -14.97 9.80 16.26
CA GLN A 43 -13.54 10.07 16.44
C GLN A 43 -12.68 9.00 15.76
N ASP A 44 -13.06 7.73 15.86
CA ASP A 44 -12.35 6.63 15.22
C ASP A 44 -12.29 6.81 13.69
N THR A 45 -13.41 7.15 13.03
CA THR A 45 -13.43 7.39 11.57
C THR A 45 -12.59 8.61 11.21
N ILE A 46 -12.63 9.68 12.00
CA ILE A 46 -11.81 10.88 11.77
C ILE A 46 -10.32 10.58 11.96
N ASP A 47 -9.93 9.80 12.97
CA ASP A 47 -8.54 9.42 13.22
C ASP A 47 -8.00 8.50 12.12
N ASP A 48 -8.81 7.56 11.63
CA ASP A 48 -8.49 6.71 10.49
C ASP A 48 -8.32 7.55 9.22
N LEU A 49 -9.24 8.48 8.94
CA LEU A 49 -9.13 9.38 7.79
C LEU A 49 -7.90 10.29 7.90
N GLN A 50 -7.58 10.81 9.07
CA GLN A 50 -6.36 11.58 9.28
C GLN A 50 -5.11 10.74 9.01
N THR A 51 -5.09 9.49 9.46
CA THR A 51 -3.99 8.55 9.19
C THR A 51 -3.85 8.27 7.71
N ILE A 52 -4.96 8.00 7.01
CA ILE A 52 -4.98 7.77 5.56
C ILE A 52 -4.52 9.02 4.80
N VAL A 53 -5.00 10.20 5.16
CA VAL A 53 -4.64 11.46 4.49
C VAL A 53 -3.18 11.80 4.74
N LYS A 54 -2.66 11.64 5.96
CA LYS A 54 -1.23 11.84 6.26
C LYS A 54 -0.35 10.83 5.52
N GLY A 55 -0.73 9.55 5.54
CA GLY A 55 -0.03 8.51 4.80
C GLY A 55 -0.02 8.78 3.29
N GLY A 56 -1.18 9.14 2.72
CA GLY A 56 -1.32 9.55 1.33
C GLY A 56 -0.49 10.78 0.99
N ALA A 57 -0.46 11.80 1.85
CA ALA A 57 0.36 12.99 1.65
C ALA A 57 1.87 12.67 1.63
N VAL A 58 2.33 11.73 2.45
CA VAL A 58 3.73 11.26 2.43
C VAL A 58 4.02 10.47 1.15
N LEU A 59 3.11 9.59 0.72
CA LEU A 59 3.32 8.74 -0.46
C LEU A 59 3.20 9.50 -1.79
N LEU A 60 2.31 10.50 -1.85
CA LEU A 60 1.95 11.23 -3.07
C LEU A 60 2.55 12.64 -3.13
N GLY A 61 3.08 13.16 -2.02
CA GLY A 61 3.63 14.51 -1.90
C GLY A 61 5.09 14.54 -1.46
N GLY A 62 5.62 15.76 -1.34
CA GLY A 62 7.04 15.98 -1.03
C GLY A 62 7.96 15.32 -2.05
N ASP A 63 9.12 14.87 -1.58
CA ASP A 63 10.12 14.23 -2.43
C ASP A 63 9.89 12.72 -2.64
N THR A 64 8.92 12.10 -1.95
CA THR A 64 8.72 10.64 -1.98
C THR A 64 8.47 10.09 -3.39
N PRO A 65 7.54 10.64 -4.21
CA PRO A 65 7.32 10.12 -5.56
C PRO A 65 8.58 10.23 -6.44
N GLN A 66 9.32 11.33 -6.31
CA GLN A 66 10.53 11.56 -7.10
C GLN A 66 11.68 10.65 -6.64
N ASN A 67 11.83 10.44 -5.33
CA ASN A 67 12.81 9.51 -4.77
C ASN A 67 12.52 8.07 -5.17
N LEU A 68 11.26 7.64 -5.13
CA LEU A 68 10.86 6.32 -5.62
C LEU A 68 11.10 6.19 -7.13
N LYS A 69 10.76 7.21 -7.92
CA LYS A 69 11.05 7.22 -9.36
C LYS A 69 12.55 7.13 -9.66
N ASN A 70 13.37 7.83 -8.89
CA ASN A 70 14.83 7.76 -9.03
C ASN A 70 15.35 6.39 -8.61
N LEU A 71 14.97 5.88 -7.44
CA LEU A 71 15.39 4.58 -6.93
C LEU A 71 14.99 3.43 -7.85
N LEU A 72 13.75 3.45 -8.36
CA LEU A 72 13.17 2.45 -9.25
C LEU A 72 13.40 2.78 -10.74
N SER A 73 14.23 3.78 -11.05
CA SER A 73 14.58 4.11 -12.43
C SER A 73 15.29 2.92 -13.10
N LYS A 74 15.12 2.79 -14.41
CA LYS A 74 15.78 1.73 -15.18
C LYS A 74 17.29 1.70 -14.93
N ASP A 75 17.95 2.86 -14.99
CA ASP A 75 19.39 2.97 -14.78
C ASP A 75 19.83 2.47 -13.39
N ASN A 76 19.06 2.78 -12.34
CA ASN A 76 19.40 2.33 -10.99
C ASN A 76 19.10 0.84 -10.80
N ILE A 77 18.01 0.33 -11.38
CA ILE A 77 17.70 -1.10 -11.36
C ILE A 77 18.76 -1.89 -12.12
N ASP A 78 19.18 -1.44 -13.31
CA ASP A 78 20.22 -2.09 -14.10
C ASP A 78 21.55 -2.10 -13.32
N LYS A 79 21.95 -0.97 -12.72
CA LYS A 79 23.14 -0.91 -11.85
C LYS A 79 23.07 -1.86 -10.66
N LEU A 80 21.91 -1.96 -10.00
CA LEU A 80 21.71 -2.88 -8.89
C LEU A 80 21.80 -4.34 -9.35
N GLN A 81 21.22 -4.67 -10.51
CA GLN A 81 21.34 -6.01 -11.10
C GLN A 81 22.78 -6.35 -11.44
N ASP A 82 23.53 -5.42 -12.03
CA ASP A 82 24.95 -5.60 -12.34
C ASP A 82 25.77 -5.83 -11.06
N ILE A 83 25.54 -5.04 -10.01
CA ILE A 83 26.20 -5.23 -8.71
C ILE A 83 25.87 -6.60 -8.13
N ILE A 84 24.59 -6.98 -8.10
CA ILE A 84 24.14 -8.25 -7.53
C ILE A 84 24.74 -9.43 -8.32
N SER A 85 24.79 -9.34 -9.64
CA SER A 85 25.38 -10.38 -10.51
C SER A 85 26.89 -10.54 -10.28
N ASN A 86 27.62 -9.42 -10.22
CA ASN A 86 29.05 -9.44 -9.94
C ASN A 86 29.34 -9.93 -8.51
N ALA A 87 28.58 -9.45 -7.52
CA ALA A 87 28.70 -9.91 -6.14
C ALA A 87 28.44 -11.42 -6.03
N HIS A 88 27.41 -11.94 -6.71
CA HIS A 88 27.12 -13.38 -6.75
C HIS A 88 28.31 -14.19 -7.28
N THR A 89 28.99 -13.69 -8.32
CA THR A 89 30.21 -14.33 -8.86
C THR A 89 31.34 -14.36 -7.83
N LEU A 90 31.56 -13.24 -7.13
CA LEU A 90 32.62 -13.10 -6.13
C LEU A 90 32.37 -13.90 -4.84
N ILE A 91 31.11 -14.18 -4.48
CA ILE A 91 30.77 -14.93 -3.26
C ILE A 91 30.53 -16.43 -3.51
N THR A 92 30.80 -16.92 -4.73
CA THR A 92 30.75 -18.36 -4.98
C THR A 92 31.78 -19.09 -4.13
N THR A 93 31.42 -20.28 -3.62
CA THR A 93 32.31 -21.08 -2.78
C THR A 93 33.65 -21.37 -3.46
N SER A 94 33.65 -21.65 -4.77
CA SER A 94 34.89 -21.84 -5.53
C SER A 94 35.76 -20.59 -5.51
N PHE A 95 35.22 -19.43 -5.93
CA PHE A 95 36.01 -18.19 -5.99
C PHE A 95 36.59 -17.80 -4.63
N VAL A 96 35.78 -17.92 -3.56
CA VAL A 96 36.23 -17.61 -2.19
C VAL A 96 37.32 -18.58 -1.74
N ASN A 97 37.17 -19.89 -1.97
CA ASN A 97 38.17 -20.89 -1.60
C ASN A 97 39.47 -20.69 -2.39
N ASP A 98 39.37 -20.58 -3.72
CA ASP A 98 40.52 -20.43 -4.62
C ASP A 98 41.29 -19.14 -4.30
N THR A 99 40.59 -18.04 -4.02
CA THR A 99 41.21 -16.77 -3.61
C THR A 99 41.86 -16.89 -2.22
N SER A 100 41.20 -17.57 -1.28
CA SER A 100 41.75 -17.78 0.07
C SER A 100 43.01 -18.64 0.03
N GLU A 101 43.04 -19.68 -0.80
CA GLU A 101 44.20 -20.54 -1.02
C GLU A 101 45.35 -19.74 -1.67
N LEU A 102 45.06 -19.00 -2.75
CA LEU A 102 46.04 -18.15 -3.41
C LEU A 102 46.68 -17.13 -2.44
N VAL A 103 45.87 -16.47 -1.62
CA VAL A 103 46.37 -15.52 -0.60
C VAL A 103 47.19 -16.24 0.47
N GLY A 104 46.75 -17.44 0.89
CA GLY A 104 47.47 -18.28 1.84
C GLY A 104 48.85 -18.70 1.34
N ASP A 105 48.95 -19.08 0.06
CA ASP A 105 50.17 -19.56 -0.57
C ASP A 105 51.13 -18.42 -0.97
N ALA A 106 50.58 -17.27 -1.36
CA ALA A 106 51.40 -16.13 -1.78
C ALA A 106 52.19 -15.52 -0.61
N ALA A 107 51.64 -15.52 0.61
CA ALA A 107 52.29 -14.89 1.77
C ALA A 107 53.66 -15.54 2.14
N PRO A 108 53.78 -16.88 2.26
CA PRO A 108 55.07 -17.55 2.43
C PRO A 108 56.04 -17.28 1.28
N LEU A 109 55.56 -17.31 0.04
CA LEU A 109 56.41 -17.10 -1.14
C LEU A 109 57.04 -15.70 -1.13
N VAL A 110 56.27 -14.67 -0.79
CA VAL A 110 56.77 -13.30 -0.65
C VAL A 110 57.83 -13.22 0.45
N ALA A 111 57.63 -13.89 1.59
CA ALA A 111 58.60 -13.93 2.68
C ALA A 111 59.91 -14.62 2.27
N ASP A 112 59.82 -15.74 1.54
CA ASP A 112 61.00 -16.51 1.15
C ASP A 112 61.81 -15.81 0.04
N VAL A 113 61.14 -15.16 -0.92
CA VAL A 113 61.80 -14.29 -1.90
C VAL A 113 62.52 -13.12 -1.19
N SER A 114 61.88 -12.53 -0.18
CA SER A 114 62.50 -11.44 0.60
C SER A 114 63.76 -11.90 1.34
N LYS A 115 63.74 -13.09 1.95
CA LYS A 115 64.92 -13.68 2.60
C LYS A 115 66.03 -13.98 1.59
N LEU A 116 65.68 -14.57 0.45
CA LEU A 116 66.65 -14.89 -0.61
C LEU A 116 67.35 -13.62 -1.09
N LEU A 117 66.60 -12.57 -1.41
CA LEU A 117 67.15 -11.29 -1.82
C LEU A 117 68.02 -10.67 -0.72
N GLY A 118 67.59 -10.70 0.55
CA GLY A 118 68.39 -10.25 1.68
C GLY A 118 69.71 -11.00 1.81
N GLY A 119 69.70 -12.32 1.60
CA GLY A 119 70.91 -13.15 1.61
C GLY A 119 71.88 -12.81 0.47
N ILE A 120 71.36 -12.61 -0.75
CA ILE A 120 72.18 -12.21 -1.91
C ILE A 120 72.81 -10.85 -1.65
N LEU A 121 72.03 -9.87 -1.20
CA LEU A 121 72.52 -8.51 -0.93
C LEU A 121 73.53 -8.45 0.22
N ALA A 122 73.44 -9.34 1.20
CA ALA A 122 74.44 -9.44 2.26
C ALA A 122 75.75 -10.12 1.80
N SER A 123 75.74 -10.78 0.64
CA SER A 123 76.87 -11.55 0.10
C SER A 123 77.71 -10.80 -0.94
N VAL A 124 77.27 -9.62 -1.40
CA VAL A 124 77.99 -8.70 -2.29
C VAL A 124 78.45 -7.46 -1.55
#